data_AF-A0A8B3D8C1-F1
#
_entry.id   AF-A0A8B3D8C1-F1
#
_cell.length_a   1.000
_cell.length_b   1.000
_cell.length_c   1.000
_cell.angle_alpha   90.00
_cell.angle_beta   90.00
_cell.angle_gamma   90.00
#
_symmetry.space_group_name_H-M   'P 1'
#
loop_
_entity.id
_entity.type
_entity.pdbx_description
1 polymer ?
#
loop_
_entity_poly.entity_id
_entity_poly.type
_entity_poly.pdbx_seq_one_letter_code
_entity_poly.pdbx_strand_id
1 'polypeptide(L)'
;MRLSIEHQATRVCESSEYLFGREAFAKSLSNIFSNSESGFVLAIDATWGAGKTAFIHQLIHDLKATEKIIPIYYDAFSNDFSNDTFLSIGATIFHEVEGYFESTGKSVKVKKQLEHLKDLTKKTAGELIKLSSNLAQLIKLSSNLA
;
A
#
# COMPACT_ATOMS: atom_id res chain seq x y z
N MET A 1 2.99 -16.73 1.01
CA MET A 1 2.68 -15.48 1.73
C MET A 1 1.47 -14.88 1.04
N ARG A 2 0.30 -14.90 1.67
CA ARG A 2 -0.84 -14.11 1.17
C ARG A 2 -0.40 -12.66 1.36
N LEU A 3 -0.10 -11.96 0.27
CA LEU A 3 0.27 -10.56 0.38
C LEU A 3 -0.93 -9.85 1.04
N SER A 4 -0.68 -9.09 2.09
CA SER A 4 -1.69 -8.30 2.82
C SER A 4 -2.37 -7.24 1.93
N ILE A 5 -2.00 -7.19 0.65
CA ILE A 5 -2.60 -6.40 -0.42
C ILE A 5 -4.12 -6.62 -0.48
N GLU A 6 -4.62 -7.85 -0.23
CA GLU A 6 -6.08 -8.09 -0.19
C GLU A 6 -6.79 -7.39 0.98
N HIS A 7 -6.09 -7.02 2.06
CA HIS A 7 -6.73 -6.41 3.25
C HIS A 7 -6.92 -4.90 3.14
N GLN A 8 -6.49 -4.27 2.05
CA GLN A 8 -6.73 -2.86 1.79
C GLN A 8 -8.11 -2.61 1.17
N ALA A 9 -9.14 -3.27 1.70
CA ALA A 9 -10.51 -2.99 1.33
C ALA A 9 -10.82 -1.53 1.69
N THR A 10 -10.94 -0.67 0.68
CA THR A 10 -11.40 0.71 0.86
C THR A 10 -12.74 0.64 1.58
N ARG A 11 -12.80 1.11 2.83
CA ARG A 11 -14.02 1.08 3.67
C ARG A 11 -14.98 2.23 3.32
N VAL A 12 -15.07 2.56 2.03
CA VAL A 12 -15.62 3.80 1.48
C VAL A 12 -16.45 3.40 0.27
N CYS A 13 -17.69 3.89 0.17
CA CYS A 13 -18.54 3.71 -1.01
C CYS A 13 -18.82 5.05 -1.67
N GLU A 14 -19.42 5.05 -2.86
CA GLU A 14 -19.69 6.28 -3.62
C GLU A 14 -20.51 7.32 -2.85
N SER A 15 -21.35 6.92 -1.90
CA SER A 15 -22.15 7.82 -1.06
C SER A 15 -21.55 8.12 0.32
N SER A 16 -20.28 7.78 0.55
CA SER A 16 -19.63 8.03 1.84
C SER A 16 -19.02 9.43 1.92
N GLU A 17 -19.18 10.05 3.08
CA GLU A 17 -18.78 11.43 3.37
C GLU A 17 -17.72 11.51 4.47
N TYR A 18 -17.04 12.66 4.57
CA TYR A 18 -16.12 12.92 5.67
C TYR A 18 -16.86 13.01 7.01
N LEU A 19 -16.56 12.06 7.90
CA LEU A 19 -16.97 12.13 9.29
C LEU A 19 -16.25 13.28 10.03
N PHE A 20 -16.89 13.81 11.07
CA PHE A 20 -16.33 14.83 11.98
C PHE A 20 -15.93 16.16 11.32
N GLY A 21 -16.60 16.54 10.22
CA GLY A 21 -16.41 17.86 9.59
C GLY A 21 -15.03 18.08 8.97
N ARG A 22 -14.35 17.01 8.54
CA ARG A 22 -12.97 17.06 8.04
C ARG A 22 -12.82 17.35 6.54
N GLU A 23 -13.92 17.63 5.85
CA GLU A 23 -13.92 17.90 4.41
C GLU A 23 -13.06 19.12 4.06
N ALA A 24 -13.17 20.22 4.82
CA ALA A 24 -12.35 21.41 4.59
C ALA A 24 -10.85 21.13 4.78
N PHE A 25 -10.51 20.27 5.74
CA PHE A 25 -9.14 19.83 5.97
C PHE A 25 -8.64 18.96 4.82
N ALA A 26 -9.45 18.00 4.34
CA ALA A 26 -9.13 17.19 3.16
C ALA A 26 -8.90 18.05 1.91
N LYS A 27 -9.78 19.02 1.64
CA LYS A 27 -9.62 19.97 0.53
C LYS A 27 -8.30 20.76 0.62
N SER A 28 -7.92 21.18 1.82
CA SER A 28 -6.65 21.88 2.04
C SER A 28 -5.45 20.97 1.75
N LEU A 29 -5.49 19.71 2.19
CA LEU A 29 -4.46 18.72 1.87
C LEU A 29 -4.36 18.43 0.38
N SER A 30 -5.48 18.19 -0.30
CA SER A 30 -5.50 17.94 -1.74
C SER A 30 -4.93 19.11 -2.55
N ASN A 31 -5.16 20.34 -2.10
CA ASN A 31 -4.55 21.53 -2.68
C ASN A 31 -3.04 21.55 -2.49
N ILE A 32 -2.53 21.20 -1.31
CA ILE A 32 -1.08 21.08 -1.08
C ILE A 32 -0.49 20.03 -2.02
N PHE A 33 -1.14 18.86 -2.13
CA PHE A 33 -0.66 17.74 -2.96
C PHE A 33 -0.58 18.11 -4.44
N SER A 34 -1.53 18.92 -4.92
CA SER A 34 -1.61 19.33 -6.32
C SER A 34 -0.65 20.47 -6.70
N ASN A 35 -0.19 21.26 -5.73
CA ASN A 35 0.61 22.47 -5.99
C ASN A 35 2.06 22.37 -5.49
N SER A 36 2.43 21.27 -4.82
CA SER A 36 3.82 21.06 -4.38
C SER A 36 4.68 20.56 -5.54
N GLU A 37 5.71 21.32 -5.90
CA GLU A 37 6.68 20.92 -6.94
C GLU A 37 7.72 19.90 -6.43
N SER A 38 7.96 19.85 -5.12
CA SER A 38 8.89 18.93 -4.47
C SER A 38 8.15 17.92 -3.58
N GLY A 39 8.67 16.70 -3.49
CA GLY A 39 8.20 15.72 -2.52
C GLY A 39 8.39 16.19 -1.08
N PHE A 40 7.43 15.90 -0.21
CA PHE A 40 7.47 16.26 1.20
C PHE A 40 6.88 15.14 2.07
N VAL A 41 7.14 15.23 3.37
CA VAL A 41 6.58 14.32 4.37
C VAL A 41 5.57 15.08 5.21
N LEU A 42 4.37 14.52 5.36
CA LEU A 42 3.30 15.05 6.19
C LEU A 42 2.95 14.04 7.28
N ALA A 43 2.90 14.50 8.52
CA ALA A 43 2.37 13.74 9.65
C ALA A 43 0.97 14.25 10.01
N ILE A 44 0.01 13.33 10.13
CA ILE A 44 -1.35 13.63 10.62
C ILE A 44 -1.48 13.03 12.02
N ASP A 45 -1.54 13.88 13.03
CA ASP A 45 -1.67 13.47 14.42
C ASP A 45 -3.11 13.63 14.94
N ALA A 46 -3.54 12.70 15.79
CA ALA A 46 -4.80 12.74 16.54
C ALA A 46 -4.81 11.67 17.64
N THR A 47 -5.78 11.68 18.53
CA THR A 47 -5.98 10.60 19.53
C THR A 47 -6.40 9.28 18.89
N TRP A 48 -6.21 8.17 19.61
CA TRP A 48 -6.75 6.86 19.23
C TRP A 48 -8.28 6.92 19.12
N GLY A 49 -8.85 6.27 18.10
CA GLY A 49 -10.29 6.30 17.84
C GLY A 49 -10.81 7.58 17.17
N ALA A 50 -9.98 8.61 16.95
CA ALA A 50 -10.39 9.86 16.29
C ALA A 50 -10.68 9.73 14.78
N GLY A 51 -10.80 8.52 14.23
CA GLY A 51 -11.14 8.30 12.82
C GLY A 51 -10.03 8.60 11.80
N LYS A 52 -8.74 8.58 12.18
CA LYS A 52 -7.62 8.82 11.26
C LYS A 52 -7.64 7.91 10.03
N THR A 53 -7.75 6.60 10.23
CA THR A 53 -7.80 5.62 9.13
C THR A 53 -9.02 5.84 8.23
N ALA A 54 -10.18 6.14 8.82
CA ALA A 54 -11.40 6.44 8.05
C ALA A 54 -11.22 7.71 7.20
N PHE A 55 -10.64 8.76 7.78
CA PHE A 55 -10.30 10.00 7.06
C PHE A 55 -9.35 9.74 5.89
N ILE A 56 -8.28 8.95 6.09
CA ILE A 56 -7.32 8.63 5.03
C ILE A 56 -7.98 7.84 3.90
N HIS A 57 -8.84 6.85 4.20
CA HIS A 57 -9.54 6.12 3.16
C HIS A 57 -10.49 7.01 2.33
N GLN A 58 -11.21 7.93 2.98
CA GLN A 58 -12.06 8.90 2.26
C GLN A 58 -11.21 9.83 1.38
N LEU A 59 -10.09 10.34 1.90
CA LEU A 59 -9.17 11.18 1.15
C LEU A 59 -8.60 10.45 -0.08
N ILE A 60 -8.22 9.18 0.07
CA ILE A 60 -7.74 8.35 -1.04
C ILE A 60 -8.84 8.19 -2.11
N HIS A 61 -10.08 7.92 -1.69
CA HIS A 61 -11.21 7.81 -2.61
C HIS A 61 -11.38 9.07 -3.46
N ASP A 62 -11.38 10.24 -2.82
CA ASP A 62 -11.51 11.52 -3.52
C ASP A 62 -10.32 11.79 -4.45
N LEU A 63 -9.10 11.49 -4.01
CA LEU A 63 -7.90 11.65 -4.82
C LEU A 63 -7.92 10.74 -6.06
N LYS A 64 -8.38 9.49 -5.95
CA LYS A 64 -8.56 8.57 -7.08
C LYS A 64 -9.52 9.15 -8.12
N ALA A 65 -10.60 9.80 -7.68
CA ALA A 65 -11.58 10.42 -8.58
C ALA A 65 -11.03 11.62 -9.38
N THR A 66 -9.91 12.23 -8.95
CA THR A 66 -9.30 13.35 -9.69
C THR A 66 -8.47 12.90 -10.89
N GLU A 67 -8.06 11.63 -10.95
CA GLU A 67 -7.13 11.04 -11.93
C GLU A 67 -5.75 11.72 -12.06
N LYS A 68 -5.46 12.75 -11.26
CA LYS A 68 -4.20 13.51 -11.29
C LYS A 68 -3.11 12.91 -10.40
N ILE A 69 -3.53 12.18 -9.37
CA ILE A 69 -2.67 11.62 -8.33
C ILE A 69 -2.99 10.14 -8.23
N ILE A 70 -1.96 9.30 -8.09
CA ILE A 70 -2.09 7.87 -7.82
C ILE A 70 -1.85 7.67 -6.32
N PRO A 71 -2.91 7.68 -5.47
CA PRO A 71 -2.74 7.48 -4.04
C PRO A 71 -2.41 6.02 -3.75
N ILE A 72 -1.30 5.79 -3.05
CA ILE A 72 -0.84 4.46 -2.64
C ILE A 72 -0.99 4.38 -1.11
N TYR A 73 -1.75 3.40 -0.63
CA TYR A 73 -1.94 3.17 0.81
C TYR A 73 -1.05 2.02 1.27
N TYR A 74 -0.39 2.18 2.42
CA TYR A 74 0.42 1.14 3.04
C TYR A 74 0.13 1.11 4.53
N ASP A 75 -0.48 0.02 4.99
CA ASP A 75 -0.71 -0.22 6.41
C ASP A 75 0.54 -0.85 7.04
N ALA A 76 1.37 -0.02 7.65
CA ALA A 76 2.58 -0.48 8.32
C ALA A 76 2.30 -1.38 9.54
N PHE A 77 1.16 -1.20 10.23
CA PHE A 77 0.82 -2.01 11.39
C PHE A 77 0.42 -3.43 10.98
N SER A 78 -0.40 -3.56 9.93
CA SER A 78 -0.79 -4.87 9.39
C SER A 78 0.38 -5.64 8.76
N ASN A 79 1.48 -4.96 8.42
CA ASN A 79 2.64 -5.55 7.75
C ASN A 79 3.92 -5.55 8.62
N ASP A 80 3.82 -5.25 9.91
CA ASP A 80 5.00 -5.16 10.80
C ASP A 80 5.72 -6.51 10.98
N PHE A 81 5.01 -7.63 10.77
CA PHE A 81 5.53 -9.00 10.82
C PHE A 81 6.31 -9.41 9.56
N SER A 82 6.42 -8.55 8.54
CA SER A 82 7.10 -8.89 7.29
C SER A 82 8.62 -8.89 7.47
N ASN A 83 9.28 -9.96 7.00
CA ASN A 83 10.75 -10.12 7.11
C ASN A 83 11.53 -9.10 6.27
N ASP A 84 10.88 -8.39 5.34
CA ASP A 84 11.48 -7.34 4.51
C ASP A 84 10.47 -6.23 4.20
N THR A 85 10.59 -5.13 4.93
CA THR A 85 9.72 -3.94 4.82
C THR A 85 9.86 -3.27 3.45
N PHE A 86 11.07 -3.22 2.87
CA PHE A 86 11.29 -2.57 1.58
C PHE A 86 10.61 -3.35 0.46
N LEU A 87 10.71 -4.68 0.49
CA LEU A 87 10.02 -5.54 -0.47
C LEU A 87 8.49 -5.40 -0.34
N SER A 88 7.97 -5.35 0.89
CA SER A 88 6.55 -5.16 1.17
C SER A 88 6.01 -3.85 0.57
N ILE A 89 6.68 -2.72 0.85
CA ILE A 89 6.32 -1.41 0.33
C ILE A 89 6.46 -1.36 -1.19
N GLY A 90 7.58 -1.88 -1.73
CA GLY A 90 7.85 -1.90 -3.16
C GLY A 90 6.82 -2.71 -3.95
N ALA A 91 6.37 -3.85 -3.41
CA ALA A 91 5.31 -4.66 -4.00
C ALA A 91 3.97 -3.93 -4.02
N THR A 92 3.61 -3.22 -2.95
CA THR A 92 2.38 -2.39 -2.89
C THR A 92 2.42 -1.26 -3.92
N ILE A 93 3.54 -0.54 -4.02
CA ILE A 93 3.71 0.52 -5.02
C ILE A 93 3.56 -0.05 -6.44
N PHE A 94 4.23 -1.16 -6.72
CA PHE A 94 4.19 -1.82 -8.01
C PHE A 94 2.76 -2.19 -8.41
N HIS A 95 2.02 -2.83 -7.49
CA HIS A 95 0.65 -3.29 -7.73
C HIS A 95 -0.32 -2.14 -8.05
N GLU A 96 -0.29 -1.06 -7.26
CA GLU A 96 -1.19 0.09 -7.48
C GLU A 96 -0.85 0.83 -8.79
N VAL A 97 0.44 0.99 -9.11
CA VAL A 97 0.87 1.65 -10.34
C VAL A 97 0.52 0.83 -11.58
N GLU A 98 0.72 -0.50 -11.53
CA GLU A 98 0.32 -1.41 -12.61
C GLU A 98 -1.19 -1.33 -12.87
N GLY A 99 -2.02 -1.44 -11.84
CA GLY A 99 -3.48 -1.35 -11.95
C GLY A 99 -3.98 0.00 -12.50
N TYR A 100 -3.31 1.11 -12.14
CA TYR A 100 -3.63 2.43 -12.69
C TYR A 100 -3.32 2.51 -14.21
N PHE A 101 -2.19 1.98 -14.66
CA PHE A 101 -1.84 2.00 -16.09
C PHE A 101 -2.68 1.03 -16.93
N GLU A 102 -3.09 -0.10 -16.36
CA GLU A 102 -4.05 -1.01 -17.00
C GLU A 102 -5.42 -0.36 -17.20
N SER A 103 -5.96 0.29 -16.16
CA SER A 103 -7.27 0.95 -16.21
C SER A 103 -7.32 2.19 -17.12
N THR A 104 -6.20 2.91 -17.28
CA THR A 104 -6.13 4.11 -18.14
C THR A 104 -5.81 3.81 -19.61
N GLY A 105 -5.64 2.55 -19.99
CA GLY A 105 -5.35 2.14 -21.39
C GLY A 105 -3.99 2.60 -21.92
N LYS A 106 -3.20 3.33 -21.11
CA LYS A 106 -1.78 3.62 -21.36
C LYS A 106 -1.00 2.37 -20.97
N SER A 107 -0.94 1.39 -21.88
CA SER A 107 -0.02 0.26 -21.74
C SER A 107 1.40 0.80 -21.74
N VAL A 108 1.93 1.05 -20.53
CA VAL A 108 3.28 1.56 -20.38
C VAL A 108 4.22 0.50 -20.92
N LYS A 109 5.29 0.93 -21.59
CA LYS A 109 6.47 0.12 -21.95
C LYS A 109 7.20 -0.41 -20.69
N VAL A 110 6.48 -0.88 -19.67
CA VAL A 110 7.03 -1.39 -18.41
C VAL A 110 7.75 -2.73 -18.61
N LYS A 111 7.60 -3.40 -19.76
CA LYS A 111 8.23 -4.71 -20.00
C LYS A 111 9.71 -4.74 -19.59
N LYS A 112 10.50 -3.69 -19.88
CA LYS A 112 11.94 -3.68 -19.56
C LYS A 112 12.24 -3.47 -18.06
N GLN A 113 11.39 -2.76 -17.32
CA GLN A 113 11.53 -2.55 -15.87
C GLN A 113 10.89 -3.69 -15.06
N LEU A 114 9.78 -4.27 -15.57
CA LEU A 114 9.17 -5.50 -15.06
C LEU A 114 10.15 -6.67 -15.17
N GLU A 115 10.90 -6.80 -16.26
CA GLU A 115 11.91 -7.85 -16.41
C GLU A 115 12.99 -7.72 -15.31
N HIS A 116 13.44 -6.50 -15.02
CA HIS A 116 14.44 -6.26 -13.98
C HIS A 116 13.91 -6.52 -12.57
N LEU A 117 12.66 -6.16 -12.29
CA LEU A 117 11.99 -6.47 -11.02
C LEU A 117 11.68 -7.96 -10.90
N LYS A 118 11.20 -8.62 -11.96
CA LYS A 118 10.96 -10.07 -12.02
C LYS A 118 12.25 -10.87 -11.84
N ASP A 119 13.37 -10.39 -12.38
CA ASP A 119 14.68 -11.02 -12.17
C ASP A 119 15.18 -10.84 -10.73
N LEU A 120 14.92 -9.68 -10.12
CA LEU A 120 15.18 -9.47 -8.70
C LEU A 120 14.27 -10.34 -7.83
N THR A 121 12.98 -10.48 -8.18
CA THR A 121 12.02 -11.38 -7.52
C THR A 121 12.39 -12.85 -7.72
N LYS A 122 12.88 -13.27 -8.90
CA LYS A 122 13.37 -14.63 -9.16
C LYS A 122 14.67 -14.93 -8.40
N LYS A 123 15.59 -13.98 -8.31
CA LYS A 123 16.83 -14.13 -7.53
C LYS A 123 16.55 -14.20 -6.03
N THR A 124 15.66 -13.35 -5.52
CA THR A 124 15.25 -13.36 -4.11
C THR A 124 14.25 -14.48 -3.77
N ALA A 125 13.54 -15.05 -4.77
CA ALA A 125 12.66 -16.20 -4.57
C ALA A 125 13.40 -17.42 -4.03
N GLY A 126 14.65 -17.66 -4.45
CA GLY A 126 15.47 -18.77 -3.93
C GLY A 126 15.79 -18.62 -2.43
N GLU A 127 16.01 -17.40 -1.96
CA GLU A 127 16.25 -17.10 -0.54
C GLU A 127 14.95 -17.12 0.27
N LEU A 128 13.83 -16.62 -0.29
CA LEU A 128 12.49 -16.71 0.29
C LEU A 128 12.01 -18.16 0.44
N ILE A 129 12.30 -19.03 -0.52
CA ILE A 129 11.98 -20.47 -0.45
C ILE A 129 12.78 -21.13 0.69
N LYS A 130 14.08 -20.83 0.80
CA LYS A 130 14.93 -21.35 1.89
C LYS A 130 14.53 -20.83 3.28
N LEU A 131 14.14 -19.55 3.38
CA LEU A 131 13.60 -19.00 4.62
C LEU A 131 12.29 -19.69 4.99
N SER A 132 11.40 -19.90 4.02
CA SER A 132 10.10 -20.54 4.24
C SER A 132 10.24 -22.01 4.66
N SER A 133 11.23 -22.75 4.14
CA SER A 133 11.49 -24.13 4.56
C SER A 133 12.04 -24.20 5.98
N ASN A 134 12.92 -23.28 6.36
CA ASN A 134 13.48 -23.22 7.70
C ASN A 134 12.43 -22.81 8.74
N LEU A 135 11.55 -21.86 8.41
CA LEU A 135 10.41 -21.48 9.24
C LEU A 135 9.39 -22.63 9.39
N ALA A 136 9.10 -23.36 8.32
CA ALA A 136 8.21 -24.52 8.38
C ALA A 136 8.76 -25.65 9.26
N GLN A 137 10.08 -25.86 9.26
CA GLN A 137 10.74 -26.81 10.16
C GLN A 137 10.69 -26.36 11.63
N LEU A 138 10.87 -25.05 11.90
CA LEU A 138 10.80 -24.51 13.26
C LEU A 138 9.39 -24.61 13.87
N ILE A 139 8.36 -24.38 13.08
CA ILE A 139 6.95 -24.53 13.53
C ILE A 139 6.64 -26.00 13.85
N LYS A 140 7.16 -26.94 13.03
CA LYS A 140 6.96 -28.39 13.22
C LYS A 140 7.74 -28.95 14.42
N LEU A 141 8.87 -28.34 14.77
CA LEU A 141 9.58 -28.63 16.01
C LEU A 141 8.80 -28.10 17.22
N SER A 142 8.30 -26.86 17.16
CA SER A 142 7.56 -26.23 18.26
C SER A 142 6.26 -26.94 18.61
N SER A 143 5.60 -27.59 17.63
CA SER A 143 4.34 -28.33 17.85
C SER A 143 4.52 -29.73 18.45
N ASN A 144 5.74 -30.28 18.45
CA ASN A 144 6.06 -31.60 19.03
C ASN A 144 6.61 -31.52 20.47
N LEU A 145 6.78 -30.30 21.00
CA LEU A 145 7.26 -30.02 22.35
C LEU A 145 6.15 -29.53 23.30
N ALA A 146 4.89 -29.51 22.86
CA ALA A 146 3.70 -29.23 23.67
C ALA A 146 2.80 -30.47 23.72
#